data_AF-A0A3A4YXB7-F1
#
_entry.id   AF-A0A3A4YXB7-F1
#
_cell.length_a   1.000
_cell.length_b   1.000
_cell.length_c   1.000
_cell.angle_alpha   90.00
_cell.angle_beta   90.00
_cell.angle_gamma   90.00
#
_symmetry.space_group_name_H-M   'P 1'
#
loop_
_entity.id
_entity.type
_entity.pdbx_description
1 polymer ?
#
loop_
_entity_poly.entity_id
_entity_poly.type
_entity_poly.pdbx_seq_one_letter_code
_entity_poly.pdbx_strand_id
1 'polypeptide(L)'
;MWRAFWAWYERTYTLNVSIALGLFLLQIWHLIWLGSHVVTERLTGAPLFSLEGLPLLLTIIVDYTEIPAILGVTLVYVDAWRRGEKWNAIIMLTLLHSQWLHMFWITDEFVFNTLIGHGGDGHTHATILPAWLAWVAIGIDYLEVPVMFDLLRRCIRALREKRIGEFLKKELRE
;
A
#
# COMPACT_ATOMS: atom_id res chain seq x y z
N MET A 1 -18.13 -13.67 19.04
CA MET A 1 -16.80 -13.43 18.44
C MET A 1 -16.73 -12.08 17.72
N TRP A 2 -17.53 -11.85 16.66
CA TRP A 2 -17.47 -10.60 15.87
C TRP A 2 -17.65 -9.30 16.68
N ARG A 3 -18.61 -9.25 17.61
CA ARG A 3 -18.82 -8.08 18.48
C ARG A 3 -17.62 -7.79 19.42
N ALA A 4 -16.98 -8.85 19.93
CA ALA A 4 -15.82 -8.72 20.81
C ALA A 4 -14.58 -8.23 20.05
N PHE A 5 -14.38 -8.71 18.82
CA PHE A 5 -13.34 -8.21 17.93
C PHE A 5 -13.49 -6.71 17.69
N TRP A 6 -14.68 -6.25 17.29
CA TRP A 6 -14.90 -4.83 17.04
C TRP A 6 -14.78 -3.97 18.29
N ALA A 7 -15.27 -4.44 19.44
CA ALA A 7 -15.08 -3.71 20.70
C ALA A 7 -13.59 -3.56 21.07
N TRP A 8 -12.78 -4.59 20.81
CA TRP A 8 -11.32 -4.51 20.97
C TRP A 8 -10.71 -3.55 19.95
N TYR A 9 -11.07 -3.67 18.68
CA TYR A 9 -10.54 -2.83 17.60
C TYR A 9 -10.84 -1.35 17.82
N GLU A 10 -12.06 -1.03 18.26
CA GLU A 10 -12.50 0.33 18.58
C GLU A 10 -11.74 0.89 19.79
N ARG A 11 -11.45 0.06 20.80
CA ARG A 11 -10.63 0.46 21.97
C ARG A 11 -9.17 0.75 21.58
N THR A 12 -8.62 0.02 20.62
CA THR A 12 -7.24 0.20 20.13
C THR A 12 -7.18 0.96 18.80
N TYR A 13 -8.25 1.68 18.43
CA TYR A 13 -8.41 2.28 17.10
C TYR A 13 -7.23 3.16 16.70
N THR A 14 -6.78 4.09 17.56
CA THR A 14 -5.63 4.95 17.28
C THR A 14 -4.36 4.14 17.00
N LEU A 15 -4.12 3.06 17.73
CA LEU A 15 -2.96 2.20 17.51
C LEU A 15 -3.08 1.44 16.18
N ASN A 16 -4.26 0.86 15.90
CA ASN A 16 -4.49 0.10 14.68
C ASN A 16 -4.35 0.98 13.43
N VAL A 17 -4.91 2.19 13.45
CA VAL A 17 -4.77 3.17 12.36
C VAL A 17 -3.32 3.62 12.20
N SER A 18 -2.59 3.87 13.30
CA SER A 18 -1.17 4.23 13.22
C SER A 18 -0.30 3.11 12.65
N ILE A 19 -0.55 1.85 13.03
CA ILE A 19 0.18 0.70 12.50
C ILE A 19 -0.14 0.52 11.01
N ALA A 20 -1.42 0.56 10.63
CA ALA A 20 -1.84 0.47 9.23
C ALA A 20 -1.21 1.59 8.38
N LEU A 21 -1.20 2.82 8.89
CA LEU A 21 -0.52 3.94 8.24
C LEU A 21 0.98 3.71 8.11
N GLY A 22 1.65 3.29 9.19
CA GLY A 22 3.09 3.05 9.17
C GLY A 22 3.48 2.01 8.13
N LEU A 23 2.76 0.89 8.06
CA LEU A 23 2.96 -0.16 7.05
C LEU A 23 2.66 0.35 5.64
N PHE A 24 1.57 1.09 5.46
CA PHE A 24 1.16 1.59 4.14
C PHE A 24 2.07 2.72 3.62
N LEU A 25 2.69 3.52 4.50
CA LEU A 25 3.67 4.52 4.12
C LEU A 25 5.00 3.92 3.66
N LEU A 26 5.31 2.65 4.00
CA LEU A 26 6.49 1.97 3.44
C LEU A 26 6.39 1.89 1.91
N GLN A 27 5.18 1.82 1.36
CA GLN A 27 4.93 1.79 -0.08
C GLN A 27 5.38 3.07 -0.81
N ILE A 28 5.66 4.16 -0.09
CA ILE A 28 6.32 5.34 -0.69
C ILE A 28 7.68 4.96 -1.27
N TRP A 29 8.41 4.03 -0.63
CA TRP A 29 9.67 3.55 -1.16
C TRP A 29 9.47 2.84 -2.51
N HIS A 30 8.46 1.97 -2.61
CA HIS A 30 8.06 1.30 -3.85
C HIS A 30 7.73 2.32 -4.95
N LEU A 31 6.89 3.32 -4.65
CA LEU A 31 6.53 4.39 -5.60
C LEU A 31 7.74 5.20 -6.08
N ILE A 32 8.71 5.47 -5.20
CA ILE A 32 9.95 6.16 -5.56
C ILE A 32 10.79 5.28 -6.49
N TRP A 33 10.95 4.00 -6.16
CA TRP A 33 11.67 3.03 -7.00
C TRP A 33 11.03 2.92 -8.39
N LEU A 34 9.71 2.76 -8.44
CA LEU A 34 8.94 2.66 -9.68
C LEU A 34 9.13 3.90 -10.56
N GLY A 35 9.01 5.10 -9.98
CA GLY A 35 9.18 6.35 -10.72
C GLY A 35 10.61 6.59 -11.20
N SER A 36 11.60 6.40 -10.31
CA SER A 36 13.00 6.75 -10.58
C SER A 36 13.74 5.72 -11.45
N HIS A 37 13.37 4.45 -11.34
CA HIS A 37 14.01 3.37 -12.10
C HIS A 37 13.11 2.96 -13.27
N VAL A 38 11.97 2.32 -13.02
CA VAL A 38 11.15 1.67 -14.05
C VAL A 38 10.57 2.67 -15.04
N VAL A 39 9.86 3.69 -14.55
CA VAL A 39 9.22 4.70 -15.41
C VAL A 39 10.26 5.51 -16.17
N THR A 40 11.32 5.93 -15.50
CA THR A 40 12.38 6.73 -16.12
C THR A 40 13.09 5.93 -17.21
N GLU A 41 13.52 4.70 -16.92
CA GLU A 41 14.17 3.82 -17.89
C GLU A 41 13.30 3.59 -19.13
N ARG A 42 11.99 3.39 -18.95
CA ARG A 42 11.04 3.22 -20.06
C ARG A 42 10.80 4.48 -20.88
N LEU A 43 10.96 5.68 -20.30
CA LEU A 43 10.75 6.96 -20.99
C LEU A 43 12.01 7.54 -21.65
N THR A 44 13.16 7.39 -21.01
CA THR A 44 14.42 8.05 -21.43
C THR A 44 15.48 7.06 -21.92
N GLY A 45 15.27 5.76 -21.73
CA GLY A 45 16.24 4.71 -22.05
C GLY A 45 17.38 4.58 -21.02
N ALA A 46 17.33 5.33 -19.91
CA ALA A 46 18.30 5.25 -18.83
C ALA A 46 17.63 5.49 -17.46
N PRO A 47 17.94 4.69 -16.42
CA PRO A 47 17.40 4.93 -15.09
C PRO A 47 17.95 6.23 -14.50
N LEU A 48 17.16 6.92 -13.67
CA LEU A 48 17.61 8.15 -13.01
C LEU A 48 18.71 7.86 -11.97
N PHE A 49 18.64 6.68 -11.35
CA PHE A 49 19.65 6.12 -10.43
C PHE A 49 19.74 4.60 -10.63
N SER A 50 20.95 4.03 -10.65
CA SER A 50 21.15 2.57 -10.64
C SER A 50 20.95 2.04 -9.22
N LEU A 51 19.90 1.24 -8.99
CA LEU A 51 19.58 0.68 -7.67
C LEU A 51 20.11 -0.75 -7.57
N GLU A 52 21.42 -0.89 -7.37
CA GLU A 52 22.08 -2.18 -7.17
C GLU A 52 22.38 -2.45 -5.69
N GLY A 53 22.25 -3.71 -5.25
CA GLY A 53 22.61 -4.14 -3.90
C GLY A 53 21.57 -3.81 -2.84
N LEU A 54 21.93 -3.02 -1.83
CA LEU A 54 21.08 -2.73 -0.67
C LEU A 54 19.72 -2.08 -1.01
N PRO A 55 19.62 -1.10 -1.94
CA PRO A 55 18.34 -0.50 -2.29
C PRO A 55 17.35 -1.49 -2.91
N LEU A 56 17.83 -2.45 -3.71
CA LEU A 56 17.01 -3.51 -4.29
C LEU A 56 16.47 -4.44 -3.21
N LEU A 57 17.32 -4.84 -2.25
CA LEU A 57 16.88 -5.67 -1.12
C LEU A 57 15.82 -4.94 -0.27
N LEU A 58 15.96 -3.63 -0.07
CA LEU A 58 14.97 -2.82 0.63
C LEU A 58 13.63 -2.79 -0.12
N THR A 59 13.63 -2.63 -1.44
CA THR A 59 12.40 -2.69 -2.25
C THR A 59 11.70 -4.03 -2.06
N ILE A 60 12.42 -5.15 -2.21
CA ILE A 60 11.83 -6.48 -2.02
C ILE A 60 11.19 -6.62 -0.63
N ILE A 61 11.89 -6.21 0.43
CA ILE A 61 11.36 -6.29 1.80
C ILE A 61 10.10 -5.44 1.95
N VAL A 62 10.10 -4.21 1.41
CA VAL A 62 8.96 -3.30 1.45
C VAL A 62 7.75 -3.91 0.73
N ASP A 63 7.94 -4.51 -0.44
CA ASP A 63 6.87 -5.14 -1.23
C ASP A 63 6.24 -6.31 -0.45
N TYR A 64 7.04 -7.11 0.27
CA TYR A 64 6.49 -8.14 1.16
C TYR A 64 5.62 -7.59 2.30
N THR A 65 5.76 -6.31 2.65
CA THR A 65 4.87 -5.65 3.61
C THR A 65 3.58 -5.10 2.99
N GLU A 66 3.42 -5.15 1.67
CA GLU A 66 2.23 -4.70 0.96
C GLU A 66 0.97 -5.46 1.40
N ILE A 67 1.04 -6.80 1.46
CA ILE A 67 -0.09 -7.64 1.91
C ILE A 67 -0.58 -7.26 3.33
N PRO A 68 0.28 -7.24 4.37
CA PRO A 68 -0.18 -6.84 5.70
C PRO A 68 -0.62 -5.38 5.74
N ALA A 69 -0.05 -4.49 4.93
CA ALA A 69 -0.51 -3.11 4.81
C ALA A 69 -1.93 -3.04 4.23
N ILE A 70 -2.21 -3.69 3.09
CA ILE A 70 -3.54 -3.76 2.47
C ILE A 70 -4.57 -4.33 3.44
N LEU A 71 -4.25 -5.41 4.16
CA LEU A 71 -5.16 -5.98 5.15
C LEU A 71 -5.43 -5.02 6.32
N GLY A 72 -4.39 -4.35 6.82
CA GLY A 72 -4.52 -3.36 7.89
C GLY A 72 -5.41 -2.19 7.48
N VAL A 73 -5.18 -1.63 6.30
CA VAL A 73 -5.95 -0.50 5.76
C VAL A 73 -7.38 -0.93 5.41
N THR A 74 -7.58 -2.16 4.93
CA THR A 74 -8.91 -2.74 4.72
C THR A 74 -9.71 -2.74 6.01
N LEU A 75 -9.13 -3.18 7.13
CA LEU A 75 -9.81 -3.16 8.43
C LEU A 75 -10.21 -1.75 8.86
N VAL A 76 -9.36 -0.75 8.61
CA VAL A 76 -9.66 0.66 8.90
C VAL A 76 -10.88 1.13 8.11
N TYR A 77 -10.96 0.83 6.81
CA TYR A 77 -12.08 1.27 5.99
C TYR A 77 -13.35 0.44 6.19
N VAL A 78 -13.24 -0.84 6.55
CA VAL A 78 -14.39 -1.63 6.99
C VAL A 78 -14.97 -1.05 8.29
N ASP A 79 -14.13 -0.62 9.23
CA ASP A 79 -14.59 0.08 10.44
C ASP A 79 -15.25 1.43 10.09
N ALA A 80 -14.64 2.20 9.19
CA ALA A 80 -15.21 3.48 8.72
C ALA A 80 -16.59 3.29 8.07
N TRP A 81 -16.76 2.24 7.26
CA TRP A 81 -18.05 1.88 6.66
C TRP A 81 -19.09 1.52 7.73
N ARG A 82 -18.71 0.73 8.75
CA ARG A 82 -19.58 0.38 9.89
C ARG A 82 -20.02 1.61 10.69
N ARG A 83 -19.15 2.63 10.81
CA ARG A 83 -19.43 3.89 11.51
C ARG A 83 -20.21 4.92 10.69
N GLY A 84 -20.52 4.63 9.42
CA GLY A 84 -21.38 5.46 8.58
C GLY A 84 -20.67 6.26 7.48
N GLU A 85 -19.34 6.21 7.39
CA GLU A 85 -18.57 6.88 6.33
C GLU A 85 -18.56 6.07 5.02
N LYS A 86 -19.75 5.71 4.51
CA LYS A 86 -19.91 4.67 3.48
C LYS A 86 -19.21 4.99 2.17
N TRP A 87 -19.42 6.17 1.60
CA TRP A 87 -18.88 6.52 0.28
C TRP A 87 -17.36 6.63 0.27
N ASN A 88 -16.78 7.31 1.26
CA ASN A 88 -15.32 7.40 1.37
C ASN A 88 -14.71 6.00 1.56
N ALA A 89 -15.30 5.18 2.44
CA ALA A 89 -14.85 3.82 2.65
C ALA A 89 -14.92 2.97 1.37
N ILE A 90 -16.00 3.07 0.60
CA ILE A 90 -16.14 2.32 -0.68
C ILE A 90 -15.07 2.76 -1.67
N ILE A 91 -14.89 4.07 -1.90
CA ILE A 91 -13.90 4.57 -2.85
C ILE A 91 -12.50 4.13 -2.43
N MET A 92 -12.14 4.33 -1.16
CA MET A 92 -10.81 3.95 -0.66
C MET A 92 -10.60 2.43 -0.69
N LEU A 93 -11.62 1.62 -0.39
CA LEU A 93 -11.54 0.17 -0.53
C LEU A 93 -11.36 -0.24 -1.99
N THR A 94 -12.01 0.42 -2.95
CA THR A 94 -11.83 0.14 -4.38
C THR A 94 -10.40 0.45 -4.82
N LEU A 95 -9.86 1.62 -4.45
CA LEU A 95 -8.48 2.01 -4.76
C LEU A 95 -7.44 1.12 -4.07
N LEU A 96 -7.74 0.65 -2.86
CA LEU A 96 -6.87 -0.26 -2.13
C LEU A 96 -6.90 -1.68 -2.73
N HIS A 97 -8.07 -2.16 -3.14
CA HIS A 97 -8.19 -3.51 -3.70
C HIS A 97 -7.79 -3.59 -5.18
N SER A 98 -7.69 -2.46 -5.89
CA SER A 98 -7.04 -2.47 -7.20
C SER A 98 -5.57 -2.85 -7.13
N GLN A 99 -4.90 -2.69 -5.97
CA GLN A 99 -3.50 -3.06 -5.79
C GLN A 99 -3.26 -4.57 -5.92
N TRP A 100 -4.26 -5.40 -5.61
CA TRP A 100 -4.16 -6.84 -5.90
C TRP A 100 -3.92 -7.10 -7.39
N LEU A 101 -4.52 -6.31 -8.28
CA LEU A 101 -4.32 -6.45 -9.72
C LEU A 101 -2.87 -6.16 -10.12
N HIS A 102 -2.23 -5.18 -9.47
CA HIS A 102 -0.80 -4.91 -9.65
C HIS A 102 0.05 -6.10 -9.19
N MET A 103 -0.15 -6.57 -7.96
CA MET A 103 0.63 -7.67 -7.40
C MET A 103 0.46 -8.98 -8.18
N PHE A 104 -0.75 -9.30 -8.64
CA PHE A 104 -1.00 -10.46 -9.51
C PHE A 104 -0.17 -10.41 -10.79
N TRP A 105 0.00 -9.21 -11.33
CA TRP A 105 0.64 -9.03 -12.62
C TRP A 105 2.17 -9.06 -12.50
N ILE A 106 2.76 -8.46 -11.46
CA ILE A 106 4.18 -8.68 -11.12
C ILE A 106 4.47 -10.17 -10.93
N THR A 107 3.58 -10.88 -10.23
CA THR A 107 3.74 -12.31 -9.97
C THR A 107 3.71 -13.11 -11.28
N ASP A 108 2.82 -12.79 -12.22
CA ASP A 108 2.74 -13.46 -13.52
C ASP A 108 4.00 -13.28 -14.36
N GLU A 109 4.56 -12.05 -14.39
CA GLU A 109 5.84 -11.79 -15.08
C GLU A 109 7.00 -12.59 -14.45
N PHE A 110 7.06 -12.65 -13.11
CA PHE A 110 8.09 -13.42 -12.42
C PHE A 110 7.94 -14.94 -12.63
N VAL A 111 6.71 -15.45 -12.57
CA VAL A 111 6.39 -16.87 -12.79
C VAL A 111 6.71 -17.26 -14.22
N PHE A 112 6.38 -16.45 -15.22
CA PHE A 112 6.71 -16.74 -16.61
C PHE A 112 8.22 -16.74 -16.87
N ASN A 113 8.92 -15.71 -16.40
CA ASN A 113 10.38 -15.64 -16.56
C ASN A 113 11.09 -16.82 -15.89
N THR A 114 10.53 -17.35 -14.80
CA THR A 114 11.09 -18.50 -14.07
C THR A 114 10.69 -19.86 -14.68
N LEU A 115 9.44 -20.02 -15.13
CA LEU A 115 8.92 -21.29 -15.65
C LEU A 115 9.21 -21.51 -17.14
N ILE A 116 9.27 -20.44 -17.93
CA ILE A 116 9.51 -20.51 -19.38
C ILE A 116 10.96 -20.12 -19.73
N GLY A 117 11.64 -19.36 -18.86
CA GLY A 117 13.07 -19.01 -19.00
C GLY A 117 14.08 -20.07 -18.57
N HIS A 118 13.67 -21.34 -18.39
CA HIS A 118 14.56 -22.48 -18.15
C HIS A 118 14.67 -23.39 -19.38
N GLY A 119 15.01 -22.79 -20.52
CA GLY A 119 15.16 -23.51 -21.78
C GLY A 119 15.91 -22.73 -22.85
N GLY A 120 17.18 -22.44 -22.62
CA GLY A 120 18.12 -22.07 -23.68
C GLY A 120 18.31 -20.57 -23.92
N ASP A 121 19.53 -20.14 -23.64
CA ASP A 121 20.21 -18.92 -24.11
C ASP A 121 19.68 -17.56 -23.64
N GLY A 122 20.60 -16.84 -23.00
CA GLY A 122 20.39 -15.50 -22.46
C GLY A 122 19.99 -14.49 -23.52
N HIS A 123 19.35 -13.43 -23.04
CA HIS A 123 18.93 -12.24 -23.79
C HIS A 123 17.58 -12.34 -24.51
N THR A 124 16.48 -12.42 -23.75
CA THR A 124 15.30 -11.60 -24.04
C THR A 124 14.37 -11.55 -22.83
N HIS A 125 14.30 -10.40 -22.16
CA HIS A 125 13.21 -10.07 -21.24
C HIS A 125 11.94 -9.81 -22.08
N ALA A 126 11.35 -10.88 -22.61
CA ALA A 126 10.10 -10.78 -23.36
C ALA A 126 8.98 -10.54 -22.36
N THR A 127 8.67 -9.26 -22.12
CA THR A 127 7.46 -8.83 -21.43
C THR A 127 6.28 -9.37 -22.25
N ILE A 128 5.60 -10.43 -21.78
CA ILE A 128 4.45 -11.01 -22.50
C ILE A 128 3.30 -10.01 -22.55
N LEU A 129 3.24 -9.12 -21.56
CA LEU A 129 2.12 -8.23 -21.38
C LEU A 129 2.29 -7.03 -22.30
N PRO A 130 1.23 -6.66 -23.05
CA PRO A 130 1.29 -5.52 -23.96
C PRO A 130 1.82 -4.28 -23.25
N ALA A 131 2.67 -3.49 -23.90
CA ALA A 131 3.28 -2.30 -23.30
C ALA A 131 2.24 -1.31 -22.73
N TRP A 132 1.06 -1.19 -23.35
CA TRP A 132 -0.04 -0.37 -22.84
C TRP A 132 -0.55 -0.86 -21.50
N LEU A 133 -0.55 -2.18 -21.29
CA LEU A 133 -0.99 -2.78 -20.05
C LEU A 133 -0.02 -2.30 -18.99
N ALA A 134 1.31 -2.47 -19.13
CA ALA A 134 2.31 -2.07 -18.12
C ALA A 134 2.13 -0.63 -17.58
N TRP A 135 1.74 0.32 -18.43
CA TRP A 135 1.38 1.69 -18.00
C TRP A 135 0.15 1.76 -17.10
N VAL A 136 -0.84 0.90 -17.31
CA VAL A 136 -2.00 0.70 -16.42
C VAL A 136 -1.57 0.15 -15.06
N ALA A 137 -0.66 -0.83 -15.00
CA ALA A 137 -0.14 -1.33 -13.71
C ALA A 137 0.53 -0.20 -12.92
N ILE A 138 1.43 0.55 -13.56
CA ILE A 138 2.06 1.72 -12.94
C ILE A 138 1.00 2.72 -12.46
N GLY A 139 -0.01 2.97 -13.29
CA GLY A 139 -1.12 3.85 -12.93
C GLY A 139 -1.89 3.39 -11.69
N ILE A 140 -2.08 2.07 -11.52
CA ILE A 140 -2.74 1.48 -10.35
C ILE A 140 -1.94 1.71 -9.07
N ASP A 141 -0.61 1.59 -9.11
CA ASP A 141 0.26 1.82 -7.93
C ASP A 141 0.12 3.26 -7.45
N TYR A 142 0.08 4.23 -8.38
CA TYR A 142 -0.12 5.63 -8.02
C TYR A 142 -1.51 5.91 -7.42
N LEU A 143 -2.49 5.01 -7.55
CA LEU A 143 -3.79 5.13 -6.87
C LEU A 143 -3.71 4.88 -5.36
N GLU A 144 -2.58 4.38 -4.85
CA GLU A 144 -2.34 4.27 -3.42
C GLU A 144 -2.16 5.63 -2.75
N VAL A 145 -1.65 6.63 -3.47
CA VAL A 145 -1.35 7.96 -2.92
C VAL A 145 -2.60 8.64 -2.31
N PRO A 146 -3.77 8.68 -2.98
CA PRO A 146 -5.02 9.12 -2.37
C PRO A 146 -5.36 8.38 -1.07
N VAL A 147 -5.16 7.06 -1.04
CA VAL A 147 -5.44 6.21 0.13
C VAL A 147 -4.49 6.54 1.28
N MET A 148 -3.19 6.69 1.00
CA MET A 148 -2.18 7.09 1.99
C MET A 148 -2.54 8.43 2.64
N PHE A 149 -2.96 9.39 1.83
CA PHE A 149 -3.30 10.72 2.29
C PHE A 149 -4.57 10.75 3.14
N ASP A 150 -5.62 10.03 2.75
CA ASP A 150 -6.84 9.90 3.57
C ASP A 150 -6.54 9.17 4.89
N LEU A 151 -5.76 8.09 4.85
CA LEU A 151 -5.34 7.34 6.03
C LEU A 151 -4.49 8.19 6.99
N LEU A 152 -3.57 9.00 6.47
CA LEU A 152 -2.79 9.96 7.26
C LEU A 152 -3.70 10.97 7.97
N ARG A 153 -4.66 11.54 7.25
CA ARG A 153 -5.65 12.48 7.83
C ARG A 153 -6.48 11.81 8.93
N ARG A 154 -6.89 10.55 8.74
CA ARG A 154 -7.61 9.77 9.77
C ARG A 154 -6.76 9.53 11.00
N CYS A 155 -5.48 9.19 10.83
CA CYS A 155 -4.56 9.00 11.93
C CYS A 155 -4.38 10.29 12.75
N ILE A 156 -4.14 11.42 12.09
CA ILE A 156 -4.02 12.73 12.74
C ILE A 156 -5.30 13.08 13.53
N ARG A 157 -6.48 12.84 12.94
CA ARG A 157 -7.77 13.04 13.61
C ARG A 157 -7.90 12.16 14.86
N ALA A 158 -7.60 10.87 14.74
CA ALA A 158 -7.68 9.92 15.85
C ALA A 158 -6.72 10.27 17.01
N LEU A 159 -5.50 10.73 16.69
CA LEU A 159 -4.53 11.20 17.69
C LEU A 159 -5.02 12.46 18.41
N ARG A 160 -5.62 13.41 17.68
CA ARG A 160 -6.16 14.65 18.25
C ARG A 160 -7.33 14.37 19.20
N GLU A 161 -8.27 13.51 18.80
CA GLU A 161 -9.43 13.14 19.62
C GLU A 161 -9.01 12.42 20.90
N LYS A 162 -8.05 11.48 20.81
CA LYS A 162 -7.52 10.77 21.99
C LYS A 162 -6.87 11.75 22.99
N ARG A 163 -6.06 12.70 22.49
CA ARG A 163 -5.40 13.71 23.33
C ARG A 163 -6.41 14.62 24.05
N ILE A 164 -7.48 15.04 23.36
CA ILE A 164 -8.55 15.85 23.97
C ILE A 164 -9.29 15.05 25.06
N GLY A 165 -9.59 13.77 24.79
CA GLY A 165 -10.24 12.90 25.78
C GLY A 165 -9.40 12.65 27.04
N GLU A 166 -8.08 12.54 26.90
CA GLU A 166 -7.16 12.43 28.04
C GLU A 166 -7.09 13.73 28.86
N PHE A 167 -7.09 14.89 28.19
CA PHE A 167 -7.10 16.20 28.85
C PHE A 167 -8.36 16.42 29.69
N LEU A 168 -9.55 16.20 29.12
CA LEU A 168 -10.83 16.37 29.82
C LEU A 168 -10.97 15.44 31.03
N LYS A 169 -10.47 14.20 30.93
CA LYS A 169 -10.46 13.25 32.05
C LYS A 169 -9.56 13.71 33.20
N LYS A 170 -8.51 14.47 32.90
CA LYS A 170 -7.61 15.03 33.91
C LYS A 170 -8.28 16.21 34.63
N GLU A 171 -8.86 17.15 33.88
CA GLU A 171 -9.55 18.31 34.47
C GLU A 171 -10.79 17.92 35.30
N LEU A 172 -11.57 16.91 34.89
CA LEU A 172 -12.75 16.46 35.65
C LEU A 172 -12.41 15.66 36.93
N ARG A 173 -11.14 15.32 37.15
CA ARG A 173 -10.66 14.62 38.35
C ARG A 173 -9.99 15.56 39.36
N GLU A 174 -9.69 16.79 38.96
CA GLU A 174 -9.18 17.88 39.81
C GLU A 174 -10.35 18.73 40.33
#